data_AF-A0A3M1PGS3-F1
#
_entry.id   AF-A0A3M1PGS3-F1
#
_cell.length_a   1.000
_cell.length_b   1.000
_cell.length_c   1.000
_cell.angle_alpha   90.00
_cell.angle_beta   90.00
_cell.angle_gamma   90.00
#
_symmetry.space_group_name_H-M   'P 1'
#
loop_
_entity.id
_entity.type
_entity.pdbx_description
1 polymer ?
#
loop_
_entity_poly.entity_id
_entity_poly.type
_entity_poly.pdbx_seq_one_letter_code
_entity_poly.pdbx_strand_id
1 'polypeptide(L)'
;MTFKLVEGNPVVKWPVIIPVPQDGGRIQRAKIWLHFEVVPLEELMQALPEIDASLEDPETRRRIEDFFAEHVKDWEGVEDENGKPVPFSDEDFRRLFRLGFAQAPIAQAYRACLEGRQAKN
;
A
#
# COMPACT_ATOMS: atom_id res chain seq x y z
N MET A 1 -7.21 -11.63 25.66
CA MET A 1 -5.85 -11.58 25.06
C MET A 1 -5.07 -10.50 25.75
N THR A 2 -3.82 -10.75 26.13
CA THR A 2 -2.92 -9.72 26.70
C THR A 2 -2.14 -9.09 25.56
N PHE A 3 -2.23 -7.77 25.40
CA PHE A 3 -1.45 -7.04 24.42
C PHE A 3 0.03 -7.05 24.84
N LYS A 4 0.92 -7.37 23.90
CA LYS A 4 2.37 -7.34 24.12
C LYS A 4 2.93 -6.12 23.39
N LEU A 5 3.59 -5.24 24.13
CA LEU A 5 4.41 -4.20 23.52
C LEU A 5 5.67 -4.88 22.97
N VAL A 6 5.83 -4.86 21.65
CA VAL A 6 7.01 -5.38 20.96
C VAL A 6 8.01 -4.23 20.78
N GLU A 7 9.31 -4.52 20.98
CA GLU A 7 10.37 -3.58 20.61
C GLU A 7 10.56 -3.62 19.08
N GLY A 8 10.30 -2.50 18.42
CA GLY A 8 10.38 -2.35 16.96
C GLY A 8 9.02 -2.32 16.25
N ASN A 9 9.05 -1.95 14.98
CA ASN A 9 7.87 -1.84 14.14
C ASN A 9 7.47 -3.23 13.61
N PRO A 10 6.29 -3.76 13.98
CA PRO A 10 5.86 -5.05 13.45
C PRO A 10 5.51 -4.94 11.97
N VAL A 11 5.91 -5.96 11.18
CA VAL A 11 5.50 -6.10 9.78
C VAL A 11 4.25 -6.98 9.72
N VAL A 12 3.18 -6.47 9.09
CA VAL A 12 1.88 -7.13 9.01
C VAL A 12 1.54 -7.40 7.56
N LYS A 13 1.23 -8.67 7.25
CA LYS A 13 0.67 -9.08 5.95
C LYS A 13 -0.79 -8.64 5.88
N TRP A 14 -1.11 -7.79 4.91
CA TRP A 14 -2.43 -7.22 4.76
C TRP A 14 -2.94 -7.30 3.31
N PRO A 15 -4.21 -7.68 3.08
CA PRO A 15 -4.76 -7.76 1.74
C PRO A 15 -5.07 -6.37 1.18
N VAL A 16 -4.76 -6.17 -0.10
CA VAL A 16 -5.07 -4.96 -0.87
C VAL A 16 -5.87 -5.34 -2.09
N ILE A 17 -6.99 -4.65 -2.33
CA ILE A 17 -7.85 -4.86 -3.49
C ILE A 17 -7.64 -3.69 -4.45
N ILE A 18 -7.00 -3.97 -5.58
CA ILE A 18 -6.72 -2.99 -6.63
C ILE A 18 -7.83 -3.07 -7.69
N PRO A 19 -8.59 -1.99 -7.94
CA PRO A 19 -9.58 -1.91 -9.01
C PRO A 19 -8.86 -1.58 -10.32
N VAL A 20 -8.51 -2.61 -11.09
CA VAL A 20 -7.86 -2.46 -12.40
C VAL A 20 -8.91 -2.07 -13.44
N PRO A 21 -8.81 -0.88 -14.06
CA PRO A 21 -9.71 -0.48 -15.13
C PRO A 21 -9.48 -1.35 -16.37
N GLN A 22 -10.57 -1.77 -17.01
CA GLN A 22 -10.58 -2.62 -18.21
C GLN A 22 -11.33 -1.91 -19.34
N ASP A 23 -11.06 -2.32 -20.57
CA ASP A 23 -11.75 -1.79 -21.75
C ASP A 23 -13.28 -1.93 -21.64
N GLY A 24 -13.98 -0.91 -22.11
CA GLY A 24 -15.45 -0.84 -22.02
C GLY A 24 -15.97 -0.43 -20.64
N GLY A 25 -15.14 0.22 -19.81
CA GLY A 25 -15.55 0.77 -18.50
C GLY A 25 -15.76 -0.29 -17.43
N ARG A 26 -15.23 -1.51 -17.62
CA ARG A 26 -15.28 -2.58 -16.63
C ARG A 26 -14.18 -2.39 -15.60
N ILE A 27 -14.39 -2.92 -14.40
CA ILE A 27 -13.40 -2.91 -13.32
C ILE A 27 -13.13 -4.35 -12.91
N GLN A 28 -11.88 -4.77 -12.97
CA GLN A 28 -11.43 -6.05 -12.43
C GLN A 28 -10.78 -5.83 -11.07
N ARG A 29 -11.21 -6.58 -10.05
CA ARG A 29 -10.62 -6.51 -8.71
C ARG A 29 -9.47 -7.50 -8.61
N ALA A 30 -8.25 -7.00 -8.55
CA ALA A 30 -7.06 -7.80 -8.27
C ALA A 30 -6.78 -7.76 -6.77
N LYS A 31 -6.66 -8.93 -6.14
CA LYS A 31 -6.30 -9.05 -4.71
C LYS A 31 -4.83 -9.39 -4.60
N ILE A 32 -4.06 -8.51 -3.97
CA ILE A 32 -2.65 -8.72 -3.64
C ILE A 32 -2.47 -8.69 -2.12
N TRP A 33 -1.31 -9.12 -1.65
CA TRP A 33 -0.91 -8.99 -0.25
C TRP A 33 0.30 -8.08 -0.16
N LEU A 34 0.25 -7.09 0.71
CA LEU A 34 1.40 -6.24 1.03
C LEU A 34 1.84 -6.49 2.47
N HIS A 35 3.14 -6.46 2.70
CA HIS A 35 3.74 -6.55 4.03
C HIS A 35 4.06 -5.15 4.51
N PHE A 36 3.19 -4.61 5.35
CA PHE A 36 3.28 -3.26 5.86
C PHE A 36 4.05 -3.22 7.18
N GLU A 37 5.07 -2.38 7.24
CA GLU A 37 5.68 -1.98 8.50
C GLU A 37 4.76 -0.99 9.23
N VAL A 38 4.41 -1.31 10.48
CA VAL A 38 3.60 -0.45 11.34
C VAL A 38 4.49 0.61 11.95
N VAL A 39 4.40 1.83 11.43
CA VAL A 39 5.16 2.98 11.93
C VAL A 39 4.49 3.64 13.15
N PRO A 40 5.25 4.35 13.99
CA PRO A 40 4.69 5.22 15.02
C PRO A 40 3.79 6.31 14.43
N LEU A 41 2.77 6.72 15.21
CA LEU A 41 1.79 7.71 14.78
C LEU A 41 2.42 9.06 14.35
N GLU A 42 3.51 9.47 14.98
CA GLU A 42 4.23 10.70 14.66
C GLU A 42 4.81 10.67 13.24
N GLU A 43 5.44 9.55 12.86
CA GLU A 43 6.01 9.32 11.53
C GLU A 43 4.91 9.28 10.46
N LEU A 44 3.79 8.62 10.76
CA LEU A 44 2.60 8.61 9.91
C LEU A 44 2.07 10.03 9.65
N MET A 45 1.89 10.83 10.71
CA MET A 45 1.37 12.20 10.58
C MET A 45 2.31 13.11 9.80
N GLN A 46 3.63 12.89 9.92
CA GLN A 46 4.60 13.63 9.14
C GLN A 46 4.52 13.25 7.66
N ALA A 47 4.53 11.96 7.33
CA ALA A 47 4.58 11.50 5.95
C ALA A 47 3.24 11.64 5.20
N LEU A 48 2.13 11.50 5.92
CA LEU A 48 0.77 11.48 5.39
C LEU A 48 -0.14 12.45 6.17
N PRO A 49 0.15 13.77 6.18
CA PRO A 49 -0.66 14.75 6.91
C PRO A 49 -2.12 14.76 6.41
N GLU A 50 -2.32 14.38 5.15
CA GLU A 50 -3.62 14.16 4.53
C GLU A 50 -3.48 12.97 3.55
N ILE A 51 -3.93 11.77 3.96
CA ILE A 51 -3.97 10.58 3.08
C ILE A 51 -4.86 10.83 1.83
N ASP A 52 -5.76 11.80 1.93
CA ASP A 52 -6.65 12.27 0.87
C ASP A 52 -6.18 13.62 0.24
N ALA A 53 -5.02 14.16 0.64
CA ALA A 53 -4.53 15.42 0.04
C ALA A 53 -4.28 15.23 -1.44
N SER A 54 -4.64 16.28 -2.17
CA SER A 54 -4.60 16.30 -3.61
C SER A 54 -3.21 15.93 -4.12
N LEU A 55 -3.14 14.87 -4.92
CA LEU A 55 -1.94 14.43 -5.65
C LEU A 55 -1.53 15.42 -6.76
N GLU A 56 -2.12 16.61 -6.76
CA GLU A 56 -1.79 17.74 -7.62
C GLU A 56 -0.39 18.29 -7.30
N ASP A 57 0.05 18.22 -6.04
CA ASP A 57 1.38 18.68 -5.65
C ASP A 57 2.46 17.58 -5.84
N PRO A 58 3.47 17.81 -6.69
CA PRO A 58 4.50 16.82 -7.01
C PRO A 58 5.42 16.49 -5.83
N GLU A 59 5.68 17.43 -4.92
CA GLU A 59 6.52 17.18 -3.73
C GLU A 59 5.80 16.26 -2.74
N THR A 60 4.52 16.54 -2.48
CA THR A 60 3.65 15.70 -1.66
C THR A 60 3.54 14.29 -2.24
N ARG A 61 3.31 14.17 -3.56
CA ARG A 61 3.26 12.87 -4.22
C ARG A 61 4.55 12.07 -4.05
N ARG A 62 5.71 12.73 -4.19
CA ARG A 62 7.01 12.08 -4.02
C ARG A 62 7.24 11.62 -2.58
N ARG A 63 6.89 12.46 -1.59
CA ARG A 63 6.99 12.12 -0.17
C ARG A 63 6.15 10.89 0.18
N ILE A 64 4.93 10.83 -0.35
CA ILE A 64 4.03 9.68 -0.18
C ILE A 64 4.63 8.43 -0.82
N GLU A 65 5.13 8.53 -2.06
CA GLU A 65 5.81 7.40 -2.73
C GLU A 65 7.01 6.89 -1.94
N ASP A 66 7.87 7.79 -1.46
CA ASP A 66 9.06 7.44 -0.69
C ASP A 66 8.68 6.77 0.64
N PHE A 67 7.66 7.27 1.34
CA PHE A 67 7.13 6.65 2.55
C PHE A 67 6.65 5.21 2.31
N PHE A 68 5.82 5.00 1.28
CA PHE A 68 5.31 3.65 1.00
C PHE A 68 6.40 2.70 0.51
N ALA A 69 7.36 3.18 -0.29
CA ALA A 69 8.50 2.37 -0.70
C ALA A 69 9.35 1.95 0.50
N GLU A 70 9.54 2.82 1.49
CA GLU A 70 10.31 2.50 2.69
C GLU A 70 9.59 1.51 3.61
N HIS A 71 8.26 1.60 3.77
CA HIS A 71 7.50 0.81 4.75
C HIS A 71 6.74 -0.39 4.19
N VAL A 72 6.73 -0.60 2.88
CA VAL A 72 6.30 -1.87 2.28
C VAL A 72 7.52 -2.77 2.14
N LYS A 73 7.56 -3.86 2.88
CA LYS A 73 8.75 -4.74 2.94
C LYS A 73 8.74 -5.89 1.94
N ASP A 74 7.55 -6.27 1.49
CA ASP A 74 7.36 -7.39 0.55
C ASP A 74 5.93 -7.37 -0.02
N TRP A 75 5.70 -8.16 -1.08
CA TRP A 75 4.37 -8.35 -1.68
C TRP A 75 4.11 -9.79 -2.13
N GLU A 76 2.84 -10.15 -2.34
CA GLU A 76 2.46 -11.42 -2.96
C GLU A 76 1.26 -11.21 -3.89
N GLY A 77 1.19 -12.02 -4.95
CA GLY A 77 0.08 -11.98 -5.92
C GLY A 77 0.24 -10.92 -7.01
N VAL A 78 1.47 -10.45 -7.26
CA VAL A 78 1.79 -9.57 -8.38
C VAL A 78 2.40 -10.40 -9.51
N GLU A 79 1.84 -10.28 -10.70
CA GLU A 79 2.24 -11.01 -11.90
C GLU A 79 2.52 -10.04 -13.06
N ASP A 80 3.40 -10.42 -13.98
CA ASP A 80 3.65 -9.70 -15.21
C ASP A 80 2.58 -9.99 -16.27
N GLU A 81 2.70 -9.39 -17.45
CA GLU A 81 1.78 -9.57 -18.58
C GLU A 81 1.69 -11.01 -19.09
N ASN A 82 2.65 -11.86 -18.74
CA ASN A 82 2.71 -13.27 -19.11
C ASN A 82 2.24 -14.21 -17.97
N GLY A 83 1.73 -13.65 -16.87
CA GLY A 83 1.32 -14.41 -15.68
C GLY A 83 2.49 -14.95 -14.87
N LYS A 84 3.70 -14.38 -15.00
CA LYS A 84 4.85 -14.77 -14.19
C LYS A 84 4.89 -13.95 -12.92
N PRO A 85 5.20 -14.55 -11.75
CA PRO A 85 5.30 -13.81 -10.51
C PRO A 85 6.43 -12.77 -10.60
N VAL A 86 6.11 -11.53 -10.21
CA VAL A 86 7.10 -10.45 -10.11
C VAL A 86 7.63 -10.44 -8.68
N PRO A 87 8.93 -10.70 -8.46
CA PRO A 87 9.51 -10.61 -7.12
C PRO A 87 9.43 -9.17 -6.60
N PHE A 88 9.32 -9.01 -5.29
CA PHE A 88 9.30 -7.68 -4.70
C PHE A 88 10.64 -6.96 -4.93
N SER A 89 10.55 -5.70 -5.33
CA SER A 89 11.66 -4.75 -5.35
C SER A 89 11.11 -3.35 -5.10
N ASP A 90 11.90 -2.46 -4.50
CA ASP A 90 11.50 -1.05 -4.31
C ASP A 90 11.14 -0.38 -5.64
N GLU A 91 11.85 -0.75 -6.71
CA GLU A 91 11.64 -0.17 -8.04
C GLU A 91 10.30 -0.62 -8.64
N ASP A 92 9.96 -1.91 -8.53
CA ASP A 92 8.70 -2.45 -9.03
C ASP A 92 7.51 -2.02 -8.15
N PHE A 93 7.71 -1.90 -6.85
CA PHE A 93 6.71 -1.33 -5.96
C PHE A 93 6.41 0.13 -6.33
N ARG A 94 7.44 0.96 -6.56
CA ARG A 94 7.24 2.34 -7.03
C ARG A 94 6.52 2.39 -8.36
N ARG A 95 6.79 1.46 -9.30
CA ARG A 95 6.05 1.35 -10.56
C ARG A 95 4.57 1.08 -10.33
N LEU A 96 4.24 0.11 -9.47
CA LEU A 96 2.85 -0.17 -9.07
C LEU A 96 2.21 1.06 -8.40
N PHE A 97 2.90 1.69 -7.46
CA PHE A 97 2.38 2.81 -6.69
C PHE A 97 2.10 4.06 -7.54
N ARG A 98 2.84 4.24 -8.64
CA ARG A 98 2.61 5.32 -9.61
C ARG A 98 1.36 5.11 -10.48
N LEU A 99 0.78 3.91 -10.50
CA LEU A 99 -0.49 3.65 -11.17
C LEU A 99 -1.62 4.29 -10.35
N GLY A 100 -2.32 5.28 -10.95
CA GLY A 100 -3.33 6.05 -10.24
C GLY A 100 -4.45 5.21 -9.62
N PHE A 101 -4.78 4.06 -10.22
CA PHE A 101 -5.78 3.13 -9.69
C PHE A 101 -5.26 2.22 -8.56
N ALA A 102 -3.95 2.12 -8.34
CA ALA A 102 -3.34 1.30 -7.30
C ALA A 102 -2.97 2.12 -6.06
N GLN A 103 -2.55 3.37 -6.25
CA GLN A 103 -2.11 4.27 -5.18
C GLN A 103 -3.15 4.41 -4.06
N ALA A 104 -4.37 4.83 -4.39
CA ALA A 104 -5.41 5.09 -3.40
C ALA A 104 -5.83 3.82 -2.62
N PRO A 105 -6.05 2.65 -3.26
CA PRO A 105 -6.29 1.40 -2.53
C PRO A 105 -5.16 0.98 -1.59
N ILE A 106 -3.90 1.17 -1.98
CA ILE A 106 -2.74 0.84 -1.14
C ILE A 106 -2.73 1.73 0.11
N ALA A 107 -2.91 3.05 -0.06
CA ALA A 107 -2.95 3.98 1.06
C ALA A 107 -4.14 3.71 2.01
N GLN A 108 -5.31 3.41 1.45
CA GLN A 108 -6.49 3.01 2.23
C GLN A 108 -6.27 1.69 2.98
N ALA A 109 -5.63 0.71 2.36
CA ALA A 109 -5.33 -0.57 2.99
C ALA A 109 -4.34 -0.42 4.15
N TYR A 110 -3.31 0.42 3.98
CA TYR A 110 -2.37 0.75 5.04
C TYR A 110 -3.08 1.41 6.24
N ARG A 111 -3.93 2.41 5.98
CA ARG A 111 -4.74 3.04 7.01
C ARG A 111 -5.66 2.04 7.72
N ALA A 112 -6.32 1.15 6.98
CA ALA A 112 -7.17 0.11 7.55
C ALA A 112 -6.37 -0.88 8.42
N CYS A 113 -5.13 -1.20 8.02
CA CYS A 113 -4.21 -2.01 8.81
C CYS A 113 -3.88 -1.36 10.15
N LEU A 114 -3.54 -0.07 10.15
CA LEU A 114 -3.20 0.69 11.37
C LEU A 114 -4.39 0.85 12.31
N GLU A 115 -5.60 1.03 11.77
CA GLU A 115 -6.83 1.15 12.57
C GLU A 115 -7.37 -0.20 13.04
N GLY A 116 -6.73 -1.31 12.67
CA GLY A 116 -7.20 -2.67 12.99
C GLY A 116 -8.58 -2.99 12.39
N ARG A 117 -9.02 -2.24 11.38
CA ARG A 117 -10.30 -2.49 10.71
C ARG A 117 -10.19 -3.78 9.91
N GLN A 118 -11.04 -4.76 10.18
CA GLN A 118 -11.03 -6.01 9.41
C GLN A 118 -11.10 -5.71 7.91
N ALA A 119 -10.11 -6.20 7.16
CA ALA A 119 -10.12 -6.08 5.71
C ALA A 119 -11.39 -6.77 5.16
N LYS A 120 -12.20 -6.03 4.42
CA LYS A 120 -13.41 -6.56 3.80
C LYS A 120 -12.98 -7.48 2.65
N ASN A 121 -13.29 -8.78 2.78
CA ASN A 121 -13.16 -9.75 1.70
C ASN A 121 -14.08 -9.43 0.53
#